data_AF-A0A2E5EJA0-F1
#
_entry.id   AF-A0A2E5EJA0-F1
#
_cell.length_a   1.000
_cell.length_b   1.000
_cell.length_c   1.000
_cell.angle_alpha   90.00
_cell.angle_beta   90.00
_cell.angle_gamma   90.00
#
_symmetry.space_group_name_H-M   'P 1'
#
loop_
_entity.id
_entity.type
_entity.pdbx_description
1 polymer ?
#
loop_
_entity_poly.entity_id
_entity_poly.type
_entity_poly.pdbx_seq_one_letter_code
_entity_poly.pdbx_strand_id
1 'polypeptide(L)' 'MRGQIGLVHSTIRSLFHGTRKNRRYTERYELIRDIDPNMDVRLHPDGCWEWASDKPELHAAVRSYFIDRQEDS' A
#
# COMPACT_ATOMS: atom_id res chain seq x y z
N MET A 1 9.54 31.10 12.06
CA MET A 1 9.02 30.80 10.70
C MET A 1 7.60 31.34 10.59
N ARG A 2 7.28 32.08 9.52
CA ARG A 2 5.91 32.52 9.22
C ARG A 2 5.37 31.60 8.12
N GLY A 3 4.36 30.79 8.44
CA GLY A 3 3.66 29.99 7.43
C GLY A 3 2.69 30.87 6.64
N GLN A 4 2.67 30.73 5.31
CA GLN A 4 1.64 31.32 4.47
C GLN A 4 0.55 30.28 4.22
N ILE A 5 -0.71 30.66 4.47
CA ILE A 5 -1.89 29.85 4.19
C ILE A 5 -2.57 30.46 2.95
N GLY A 6 -2.78 29.64 1.92
CA GLY A 6 -3.55 30.01 0.73
C GLY A 6 -4.93 29.34 0.73
N LEU A 7 -5.95 30.07 0.28
CA LEU A 7 -7.30 29.56 0.07
C LEU A 7 -7.56 29.44 -1.44
N VAL A 8 -7.96 28.26 -1.91
CA VAL A 8 -8.39 28.05 -3.29
C VAL A 8 -9.88 27.70 -3.28
N HIS A 9 -10.68 28.47 -4.01
CA HIS A 9 -12.08 28.17 -4.23
C HIS A 9 -12.18 27.11 -5.34
N SER A 10 -12.34 25.85 -4.93
CA SER A 10 -12.52 24.72 -5.85
C SER A 10 -13.52 23.73 -5.28
N THR A 11 -14.09 22.91 -6.16
CA THR A 11 -15.04 21.86 -5.78
C THR A 11 -14.31 20.54 -5.63
N ILE A 12 -14.23 20.03 -4.40
CA ILE A 12 -13.71 18.67 -4.15
C ILE A 12 -14.81 17.67 -4.50
N ARG A 13 -14.62 16.91 -5.58
CA ARG A 13 -15.47 15.76 -5.89
C ARG A 13 -14.79 14.50 -5.39
N SER A 14 -15.34 13.89 -4.34
CA SER A 14 -14.99 12.52 -4.00
C SER A 14 -15.64 11.61 -5.03
N LEU A 15 -14.91 11.28 -6.10
CA LEU A 15 -15.20 10.08 -6.87
C LEU A 15 -15.11 8.93 -5.86
N PHE A 16 -16.24 8.26 -5.62
CA PHE A 16 -16.42 7.25 -4.60
C PHE A 16 -15.19 6.33 -4.49
N HIS A 17 -14.55 6.26 -3.32
CA HIS A 17 -13.30 5.52 -3.13
C HIS A 17 -13.53 4.00 -2.96
N GLY A 18 -14.63 3.45 -3.50
CA GLY A 18 -15.03 2.07 -3.25
C GLY A 18 -15.49 1.83 -1.81
N THR A 19 -16.00 0.62 -1.56
CA THR A 19 -16.42 0.22 -0.21
C THR A 19 -15.20 -0.10 0.67
N ARG A 20 -15.25 0.28 1.95
CA ARG A 20 -14.16 -0.03 2.90
C ARG A 20 -14.06 -1.51 3.26
N LYS A 21 -15.07 -2.32 2.90
CA LYS A 21 -15.30 -3.67 3.42
C LYS A 21 -14.15 -4.65 3.12
N ASN A 22 -13.49 -4.52 1.96
CA ASN A 22 -12.44 -5.44 1.53
C ASN A 22 -11.02 -4.90 1.77
N ARG A 23 -10.88 -3.76 2.45
CA ARG A 23 -9.58 -3.10 2.61
C ARG A 23 -8.66 -3.75 3.65
N ARG A 24 -9.19 -4.74 4.39
CA ARG A 24 -8.43 -5.64 5.28
C ARG A 24 -7.36 -4.95 6.12
N TYR A 25 -7.73 -3.82 6.73
CA TYR A 25 -6.77 -2.95 7.44
C TYR A 25 -6.14 -3.65 8.65
N THR A 26 -6.88 -4.54 9.30
CA THR A 26 -6.41 -5.27 10.48
C THR A 26 -5.55 -6.45 10.06
N GLU A 27 -5.99 -7.23 9.08
CA GLU A 27 -5.33 -8.44 8.59
C GLU A 27 -3.99 -8.13 7.92
N ARG A 28 -3.81 -6.91 7.41
CA ARG A 28 -2.52 -6.44 6.88
C ARG A 28 -1.41 -6.47 7.92
N TYR A 29 -1.69 -6.10 9.17
CA TYR A 29 -0.65 -6.05 10.20
C TYR A 29 -0.10 -7.44 10.53
N GLU A 30 -0.96 -8.47 10.46
CA GLU A 30 -0.55 -9.87 10.60
C GLU A 30 0.34 -10.28 9.41
N LEU A 31 -0.08 -9.94 8.20
CA LEU A 31 0.64 -10.28 6.96
C LEU A 31 2.06 -9.70 6.88
N ILE A 32 2.26 -8.48 7.39
CA ILE A 32 3.55 -7.78 7.30
C ILE A 32 4.42 -7.94 8.55
N ARG A 33 3.94 -8.64 9.58
CA ARG A 33 4.65 -8.76 10.86
C ARG A 33 6.06 -9.31 10.69
N ASP A 34 6.22 -10.27 9.79
CA ASP A 34 7.46 -11.01 9.59
C ASP A 34 8.34 -10.46 8.45
N ILE A 35 7.99 -9.26 7.95
CA ILE A 35 8.78 -8.54 6.94
C ILE A 35 9.83 -7.69 7.65
N ASP A 36 11.10 -7.96 7.37
CA ASP A 36 12.18 -7.04 7.65
C ASP A 36 12.42 -6.16 6.41
N PRO A 37 12.05 -4.87 6.43
CA PRO A 37 12.15 -4.01 5.25
C PRO A 37 13.59 -3.79 4.76
N ASN A 38 14.60 -4.02 5.60
CA ASN A 38 16.01 -3.85 5.21
C ASN A 38 16.57 -5.09 4.50
N MET A 39 15.93 -6.25 4.69
CA MET A 39 16.39 -7.54 4.18
C MET A 39 15.47 -8.09 3.08
N ASP A 40 14.17 -7.85 3.18
CA ASP A 40 13.16 -8.45 2.32
C ASP A 40 12.82 -7.58 1.11
N VAL A 41 13.17 -6.29 1.13
CA VAL A 41 12.85 -5.36 0.04
C VAL A 41 14.08 -4.54 -0.33
N ARG A 42 14.32 -4.36 -1.62
CA ARG A 42 15.38 -3.48 -2.13
C ARG A 42 14.88 -2.63 -3.29
N LEU A 43 15.53 -1.49 -3.49
CA LEU A 43 15.29 -0.65 -4.66
C LEU A 43 16.05 -1.22 -5.85
N HIS A 44 15.32 -1.60 -6.89
CA HIS A 44 15.89 -1.99 -8.17
C HIS A 44 16.42 -0.74 -8.92
N PRO A 45 17.46 -0.84 -9.77
CA PRO A 45 18.04 0.30 -10.48
C PRO A 45 17.07 1.08 -11.38
N ASP A 46 15.94 0.50 -11.76
CA ASP A 46 14.86 1.20 -12.48
C ASP A 46 13.95 2.06 -11.58
N GLY A 47 14.20 2.06 -10.27
CA GLY A 47 13.44 2.80 -9.27
C GLY A 47 12.23 2.06 -8.69
N CYS A 48 11.98 0.81 -9.08
CA CYS A 48 10.93 -0.01 -8.49
C CYS A 48 11.43 -0.77 -7.25
N TRP A 49 10.56 -0.99 -6.27
CA TRP A 49 10.87 -1.89 -5.16
C TRP A 49 10.62 -3.33 -5.57
N GLU A 50 11.53 -4.22 -5.19
CA GLU A 50 11.43 -5.65 -5.44
C GLU A 50 11.79 -6.47 -4.19
N TRP A 51 11.39 -7.74 -4.19
CA TRP A 51 11.74 -8.68 -3.14
C TRP A 51 13.25 -8.98 -3.17
N ALA A 52 13.90 -8.87 -2.01
CA ALA A 52 15.32 -9.15 -1.80
C ALA A 52 15.58 -10.46 -1.05
N SER A 53 14.53 -11.09 -0.52
CA SER A 53 14.56 -12.38 0.20
C SER A 53 13.87 -13.49 -0.60
N ASP A 54 14.26 -14.75 -0.38
CA ASP A 54 13.52 -15.92 -0.90
C ASP A 54 12.48 -16.41 0.11
N LYS A 55 11.34 -15.72 0.16
CA LYS A 55 10.19 -16.03 1.03
C LYS A 55 8.92 -16.22 0.19
N PRO A 56 8.79 -17.31 -0.58
CA PRO A 56 7.72 -17.48 -1.57
C PRO A 56 6.30 -17.44 -0.96
N GLU A 57 6.13 -17.96 0.26
CA GLU A 57 4.86 -17.94 0.98
C GLU A 57 4.44 -16.51 1.35
N LEU A 58 5.38 -15.72 1.85
CA LEU A 58 5.18 -14.30 2.14
C LEU A 58 4.79 -13.52 0.87
N HIS A 59 5.54 -13.73 -0.22
CA HIS A 59 5.28 -13.06 -1.49
C HIS A 59 3.89 -13.40 -2.04
N ALA A 60 3.49 -14.69 -1.94
CA ALA A 60 2.17 -15.14 -2.36
C ALA A 60 1.06 -14.54 -1.49
N ALA A 61 1.25 -14.46 -0.18
CA ALA A 61 0.30 -13.86 0.74
C ALA A 61 0.11 -12.36 0.48
N VAL A 62 1.20 -11.62 0.22
CA VAL A 62 1.16 -10.19 -0.14
C VAL A 62 0.46 -9.98 -1.49
N ARG A 63 0.74 -10.81 -2.49
CA ARG A 63 0.04 -10.77 -3.78
C ARG A 63 -1.46 -11.00 -3.62
N SER A 64 -1.85 -12.04 -2.88
CA SER A 64 -3.27 -12.35 -2.62
C SER A 64 -3.97 -11.22 -1.86
N TYR A 65 -3.28 -10.59 -0.90
CA TYR A 65 -3.82 -9.43 -0.19
C TYR A 65 -4.21 -8.29 -1.15
N PHE A 66 -3.40 -7.98 -2.18
CA PHE A 66 -3.75 -6.95 -3.14
C PHE A 66 -4.89 -7.36 -4.08
N ILE A 67 -4.90 -8.61 -4.56
CA ILE A 67 -5.96 -9.14 -5.43
C ILE A 67 -7.33 -9.12 -4.72
N ASP A 68 -7.37 -9.55 -3.48
CA ASP A 68 -8.62 -9.72 -2.72
C ASP A 68 -9.34 -8.41 -2.38
N ARG A 69 -8.65 -7.27 -2.49
CA ARG A 69 -9.20 -5.96 -2.14
C ARG A 69 -10.27 -5.48 -3.10
N GLN A 70 -10.30 -6.00 -4.34
CA GLN A 70 -11.34 -5.68 -5.35
C GLN A 70 -11.61 -4.17 -5.45
N GLU A 71 -10.55 -3.35 -5.50
CA GLU A 71 -10.66 -1.88 -5.46
C GLU A 71 -10.96 -1.25 -6.82
N ASP A 72 -10.89 -2.03 -7.90
CA ASP A 72 -11.15 -1.61 -9.28
C ASP A 72 -12.61 -1.82 -9.74
N SER A 73 -13.55 -2.08 -8.81
CA SER A 73 -14.96 -2.38 -9.08
C SER A 73 -15.91 -1.25 -8.68
#